data_AF-A0AAN6MDG2-F1
#
_entry.id   AF-A0AAN6MDG2-F1
#
_cell.length_a   1.000
_cell.length_b   1.000
_cell.length_c   1.000
_cell.angle_alpha   90.00
_cell.angle_beta   90.00
_cell.angle_gamma   90.00
#
_symmetry.space_group_name_H-M   'P 1'
#
loop_
_entity.id
_entity.type
_entity.pdbx_description
1 polymer ?
#
loop_
_entity_poly.entity_id
_entity_poly.type
_entity_poly.pdbx_seq_one_letter_code
_entity_poly.pdbx_strand_id
1 'polypeptide(L)'
;MAAANLRSTSLAALLAVLVDPSSAGAVTPPPTSCPSRFAWENAQLTDSAIGQNTALFGFGSDPAAAPPPPSHPRALTTLGGALIKTVPLAAPCSSNWPQYDPVACQYVRDHWSDPHFHVADPMSAMFPIYQGRTCMPTDEPAGAKCTLGGYASYSVAVTKVSQIQLALNFARNTNLRLAVRNMGHDFGDKSIGAGTLSVWTHNLKDIQFLPDYNSKGHRGPAFKLRSGVVTEKVYAAAERNNVTVIGGECRTVGIAGGYIAGGGHSPIAPLVGMGADQILSLEVVLPNRRLFTVDEDSYPDLYWALRGGGGTYGVVTSVTVKAYLFQFMPMWGGNMTKPQFTTPATPFLADLTALGIPITPIIEYSSLYQAFNGSFPPEVVGAADSHATSRLFLRENLPCGTQ
;
A
#
# COMPACT_ATOMS: atom_id res chain seq x y z
N MET A 1 44.11 -21.26 -13.15
CA MET A 1 44.86 -20.34 -14.03
C MET A 1 44.01 -19.11 -14.25
N ALA A 2 44.62 -17.93 -14.10
CA ALA A 2 43.97 -16.62 -14.19
C ALA A 2 43.81 -16.15 -15.64
N ALA A 3 42.78 -15.35 -15.90
CA ALA A 3 42.80 -14.31 -16.91
C ALA A 3 42.24 -13.04 -16.27
N ALA A 4 43.12 -12.08 -16.01
CA ALA A 4 42.77 -10.72 -15.64
C ALA A 4 42.36 -9.95 -16.90
N ASN A 5 41.35 -9.10 -16.78
CA ASN A 5 41.20 -7.93 -17.65
C ASN A 5 40.93 -6.72 -16.76
N LEU A 6 42.02 -6.01 -16.44
CA LEU A 6 42.03 -4.66 -15.91
C LEU A 6 41.76 -3.69 -17.06
N ARG A 7 40.75 -2.83 -16.91
CA ARG A 7 40.86 -1.44 -17.36
C ARG A 7 40.52 -0.52 -16.20
N SER A 8 41.54 0.22 -15.80
CA SER A 8 41.55 1.27 -14.79
C SER A 8 41.27 2.63 -15.43
N THR A 9 41.23 3.64 -14.53
CA THR A 9 41.13 5.10 -14.72
C THR A 9 39.69 5.62 -14.71
N SER A 10 39.26 6.51 -13.81
CA SER A 10 39.96 7.74 -13.43
C SER A 10 39.49 8.33 -12.08
N LEU A 11 40.48 8.85 -11.36
CA LEU A 11 40.52 10.08 -10.56
C LEU A 11 39.49 10.34 -9.44
N ALA A 12 40.05 10.43 -8.24
CA ALA A 12 39.60 11.31 -7.18
C ALA A 12 39.40 12.76 -7.69
N ALA A 13 38.27 13.35 -7.33
CA ALA A 13 38.10 14.79 -7.22
C ALA A 13 37.32 15.08 -5.93
N LEU A 14 38.07 15.52 -4.92
CA LEU A 14 37.58 16.14 -3.70
C LEU A 14 36.92 17.48 -4.11
N LEU A 15 35.59 17.59 -4.03
CA LEU A 15 34.91 18.88 -4.17
C LEU A 15 34.56 19.39 -2.77
N ALA A 16 35.45 20.20 -2.21
CA ALA A 16 35.13 21.03 -1.06
C ALA A 16 34.21 22.16 -1.53
N VAL A 17 32.95 22.14 -1.09
CA VAL A 17 32.04 23.29 -1.22
C VAL A 17 31.99 23.95 0.16
N LEU A 18 32.76 25.03 0.31
CA LEU A 18 32.62 25.97 1.43
C LEU A 18 31.39 26.84 1.15
N VAL A 19 30.37 26.76 2.00
CA VAL A 19 29.23 27.69 2.00
C VAL A 19 29.32 28.56 3.26
N ASP A 20 29.29 29.87 3.04
CA ASP A 20 29.29 30.95 4.03
C ASP A 20 28.18 30.75 5.10
N PRO A 21 28.51 30.76 6.42
CA PRO A 21 27.54 30.52 7.50
C PRO A 21 26.66 31.73 7.87
N SER A 22 26.75 32.87 7.19
CA SER A 22 26.26 34.14 7.76
C SER A 22 24.86 34.63 7.35
N SER A 23 24.03 33.85 6.63
CA SER A 23 22.66 34.32 6.32
C SER A 23 21.59 33.25 6.10
N ALA A 24 21.05 32.68 7.18
CA ALA A 24 19.61 32.38 7.34
C ALA A 24 19.35 31.77 8.72
N GLY A 25 18.35 32.32 9.43
CA GLY A 25 18.01 31.98 10.81
C GLY A 25 17.67 30.51 11.05
N ALA A 26 17.92 30.10 12.30
CA ALA A 26 17.77 28.75 12.80
C ALA A 26 16.36 28.17 12.61
N VAL A 27 16.29 27.04 11.90
CA VAL A 27 15.30 26.00 12.12
C VAL A 27 16.10 24.70 12.26
N THR A 28 16.08 24.12 13.46
CA THR A 28 16.67 22.80 13.72
C THR A 28 16.02 21.77 12.78
N PRO A 29 16.80 21.02 11.98
CA PRO A 29 16.25 19.94 11.17
C PRO A 29 15.82 18.76 12.07
N PRO A 30 14.71 18.07 11.77
CA PRO A 30 14.42 16.79 12.40
C PRO A 30 15.48 15.75 11.99
N PRO A 31 15.74 14.72 12.80
CA PRO A 31 16.80 13.76 12.55
C PRO A 31 16.59 13.00 11.23
N THR A 32 17.70 12.73 10.54
CA THR A 32 17.88 11.86 9.36
C THR A 32 17.39 10.43 9.62
N SER A 33 16.50 9.79 8.86
CA SER A 33 16.02 10.05 7.50
C SER A 33 14.66 9.36 7.28
N CYS A 34 13.57 10.13 7.23
CA CYS A 34 12.34 9.67 6.58
C CYS A 34 12.53 9.70 5.06
N PRO A 35 11.92 8.78 4.29
CA PRO A 35 11.98 8.86 2.86
C PRO A 35 11.22 10.11 2.42
N SER A 36 11.85 10.93 1.58
CA SER A 36 11.27 12.18 1.08
C SER A 36 9.82 11.94 0.64
N ARG A 37 8.94 12.89 0.97
CA ARG A 37 7.57 12.92 0.43
C ARG A 37 7.60 12.71 -1.09
N PHE A 38 6.65 11.95 -1.61
CA PHE A 38 6.44 11.91 -3.04
C PHE A 38 6.11 13.33 -3.53
N ALA A 39 6.47 13.68 -4.78
CA ALA A 39 6.29 15.04 -5.29
C ALA A 39 4.84 15.58 -5.13
N TRP A 40 3.82 14.73 -5.28
CA TRP A 40 2.41 15.10 -5.09
C TRP A 40 2.02 15.36 -3.63
N GLU A 41 2.74 14.78 -2.65
CA GLU A 41 2.49 15.03 -1.23
C GLU A 41 2.87 16.47 -0.86
N ASN A 42 3.68 17.12 -1.69
CA ASN A 42 4.02 18.54 -1.55
C ASN A 42 2.97 19.47 -2.17
N ALA A 43 2.02 18.95 -2.96
CA ALA A 43 0.89 19.71 -3.47
C ALA A 43 -0.19 19.84 -2.37
N GLN A 44 0.09 20.69 -1.38
CA GLN A 44 -0.75 20.97 -0.23
C GLN A 44 -1.35 22.38 -0.33
N LEU A 45 -2.50 22.59 0.30
CA LEU A 45 -3.00 23.92 0.60
C LEU A 45 -2.06 24.57 1.61
N THR A 46 -1.61 25.79 1.32
CA THR A 46 -0.78 26.58 2.25
C THR A 46 -1.65 27.33 3.25
N ASP A 47 -1.10 27.67 4.42
CA ASP A 47 -1.79 28.51 5.41
C ASP A 47 -2.20 29.86 4.82
N SER A 48 -1.41 30.40 3.88
CA SER A 48 -1.76 31.61 3.12
C SER A 48 -3.00 31.40 2.25
N ALA A 49 -3.09 30.31 1.49
CA ALA A 49 -4.25 29.98 0.67
C ALA A 49 -5.51 29.75 1.52
N ILE A 50 -5.35 29.16 2.71
CA ILE A 50 -6.40 28.96 3.71
C ILE A 50 -6.87 30.32 4.27
N GLY A 51 -5.92 31.18 4.66
CA GLY A 51 -6.19 32.50 5.25
C GLY A 51 -6.86 33.47 4.29
N GLN A 52 -6.49 33.45 3.00
CA GLN A 52 -7.12 34.26 1.96
C GLN A 52 -8.55 33.81 1.63
N ASN A 53 -8.93 32.59 2.01
CA ASN A 53 -10.21 31.98 1.71
C ASN A 53 -10.89 31.49 3.00
N THR A 54 -10.82 32.26 4.10
CA THR A 54 -11.40 31.90 5.40
C THR A 54 -12.91 31.62 5.36
N ALA A 55 -13.65 32.21 4.43
CA ALA A 55 -15.06 31.87 4.20
C ALA A 55 -15.24 30.43 3.68
N LEU A 56 -14.23 29.87 3.00
CA LEU A 56 -14.22 28.50 2.48
C LEU A 56 -13.46 27.54 3.41
N PHE A 57 -12.36 27.95 4.04
CA PHE A 57 -11.45 27.10 4.83
C PHE A 57 -11.34 27.47 6.32
N GLY A 58 -12.04 28.50 6.78
CA GLY A 58 -12.11 28.86 8.19
C GLY A 58 -12.78 27.75 9.01
N PHE A 59 -12.44 27.67 10.30
CA PHE A 59 -13.24 26.92 11.25
C PHE A 59 -14.58 27.65 11.39
N GLY A 60 -15.65 27.09 10.81
CA GLY A 60 -16.99 27.64 10.96
C GLY A 60 -17.34 27.72 12.44
N SER A 61 -17.70 28.92 12.91
CA SER A 61 -18.12 29.17 14.29
C SER A 61 -19.54 28.68 14.59
N ASP A 62 -20.24 28.10 13.60
CA ASP A 62 -21.64 27.71 13.76
C ASP A 62 -21.99 26.44 12.94
N PRO A 63 -22.17 25.28 13.59
CA PRO A 63 -22.64 24.06 12.93
C PRO A 63 -24.13 24.11 12.51
N ALA A 64 -24.88 25.17 12.83
CA ALA A 64 -26.32 25.27 12.57
C ALA A 64 -26.71 25.95 11.25
N ALA A 65 -25.76 26.54 10.50
CA ALA A 65 -26.05 27.08 9.17
C ALA A 65 -26.22 25.93 8.18
N ALA A 66 -27.45 25.66 7.74
CA ALA A 66 -27.75 24.67 6.72
C ALA A 66 -26.85 24.90 5.48
N PRO A 67 -26.02 23.93 5.09
CA PRO A 67 -25.10 24.14 4.01
C PRO A 67 -25.84 24.12 2.66
N PRO A 68 -25.35 24.87 1.67
CA PRO A 68 -25.87 24.75 0.33
C PRO A 68 -25.68 23.31 -0.17
N PRO A 69 -26.63 22.78 -0.98
CA PRO A 69 -26.57 21.41 -1.46
C PRO A 69 -25.24 21.12 -2.20
N PRO A 70 -24.75 19.86 -2.19
CA PRO A 70 -23.49 19.45 -2.83
C PRO A 70 -23.42 19.73 -4.35
N SER A 71 -24.51 20.21 -4.95
CA SER A 71 -24.57 20.76 -6.30
C SER A 71 -23.97 22.16 -6.44
N HIS A 72 -23.40 22.77 -5.39
CA HIS A 72 -22.83 24.12 -5.52
C HIS A 72 -21.61 24.10 -6.46
N PRO A 73 -21.64 24.81 -7.61
CA PRO A 73 -20.57 24.77 -8.62
C PRO A 73 -19.18 25.17 -8.10
N ARG A 74 -19.12 25.88 -6.97
CA ARG A 74 -17.88 26.31 -6.30
C ARG A 74 -17.14 25.15 -5.63
N ALA A 75 -17.83 24.12 -5.13
CA ALA A 75 -17.17 22.95 -4.52
C ALA A 75 -16.49 22.07 -5.58
N LEU A 76 -17.11 21.91 -6.75
CA LEU A 76 -16.58 21.14 -7.89
C LEU A 76 -15.33 21.77 -8.51
N THR A 77 -15.31 23.10 -8.62
CA THR A 77 -14.14 23.85 -9.12
C THR A 77 -12.98 23.83 -8.11
N THR A 78 -13.28 23.94 -6.81
CA THR A 78 -12.25 23.94 -5.76
C THR A 78 -11.49 22.62 -5.70
N LEU A 79 -12.16 21.46 -5.89
CA LEU A 79 -11.53 20.13 -5.93
C LEU A 79 -10.73 19.84 -7.22
N GLY A 80 -10.64 20.81 -8.15
CA GLY A 80 -9.93 20.66 -9.41
C GLY A 80 -10.56 19.60 -10.32
N GLY A 81 -11.89 19.45 -10.30
CA GLY A 81 -12.60 18.48 -11.12
C GLY A 81 -12.54 17.02 -10.63
N ALA A 82 -12.04 16.78 -9.41
CA ALA A 82 -11.91 15.42 -8.87
C ALA A 82 -13.21 14.82 -8.29
N LEU A 83 -14.31 15.58 -8.27
CA LEU A 83 -15.59 15.12 -7.73
C LEU A 83 -16.32 14.24 -8.76
N ILE A 84 -16.64 13.02 -8.36
CA ILE A 84 -17.40 12.05 -9.13
C ILE A 84 -18.78 11.92 -8.48
N LYS A 85 -19.84 12.10 -9.27
CA LYS A 85 -21.20 11.75 -8.84
C LYS A 85 -21.36 10.24 -8.92
N THR A 86 -21.84 9.63 -7.85
CA THR A 86 -21.98 8.18 -7.80
C THR A 86 -23.00 7.68 -8.82
N VAL A 87 -22.58 6.68 -9.58
CA VAL A 87 -23.41 5.83 -10.42
C VAL A 87 -23.12 4.40 -9.96
N PRO A 88 -24.11 3.63 -9.48
CA PRO A 88 -23.88 2.24 -9.11
C PRO A 88 -23.28 1.45 -10.26
N LEU A 89 -22.34 0.55 -9.96
CA LEU A 89 -21.66 -0.26 -10.99
C LEU A 89 -22.65 -1.09 -11.83
N ALA A 90 -23.77 -1.53 -11.22
CA ALA A 90 -24.85 -2.24 -11.89
C ALA A 90 -25.97 -1.34 -12.45
N ALA A 91 -25.80 -0.01 -12.47
CA ALA A 91 -26.76 0.91 -13.07
C ALA A 91 -27.12 0.58 -14.54
N PRO A 92 -26.19 0.07 -15.39
CA PRO A 92 -26.56 -0.36 -16.74
C PRO A 92 -27.64 -1.45 -16.82
N CYS A 93 -27.84 -2.20 -15.74
CA CYS A 93 -28.85 -3.25 -15.65
C CYS A 93 -30.24 -2.75 -15.25
N SER A 94 -30.40 -1.45 -14.98
CA SER A 94 -31.62 -0.93 -14.37
C SER A 94 -32.20 0.25 -15.16
N SER A 95 -33.42 0.06 -15.67
CA SER A 95 -34.10 1.03 -16.56
C SER A 95 -34.44 2.37 -15.90
N ASN A 96 -34.35 2.48 -14.58
CA ASN A 96 -34.54 3.74 -13.86
C ASN A 96 -33.28 4.63 -13.80
N TRP A 97 -32.15 4.19 -14.37
CA TRP A 97 -30.93 4.98 -14.50
C TRP A 97 -30.70 5.39 -15.96
N PRO A 98 -30.18 6.61 -16.22
CA PRO A 98 -29.79 7.04 -17.56
C PRO A 98 -28.76 6.14 -18.25
N GLN A 99 -28.02 5.35 -17.47
CA GLN A 99 -26.97 4.44 -17.93
C GLN A 99 -27.50 3.08 -18.40
N TYR A 100 -28.82 2.85 -18.36
CA TYR A 100 -29.40 1.58 -18.80
C TYR A 100 -28.97 1.22 -20.23
N ASP A 101 -28.31 0.07 -20.35
CA ASP A 101 -27.84 -0.48 -21.62
C ASP A 101 -27.73 -2.01 -21.46
N PRO A 102 -28.54 -2.80 -22.19
CA PRO A 102 -28.52 -4.26 -22.11
C PRO A 102 -27.16 -4.90 -22.41
N VAL A 103 -26.36 -4.30 -23.30
CA VAL A 103 -25.03 -4.81 -23.67
C VAL A 103 -24.03 -4.52 -22.54
N ALA A 104 -24.02 -3.28 -22.04
CA ALA A 104 -23.19 -2.93 -20.89
C ALA A 104 -23.59 -3.71 -19.63
N CYS A 105 -24.88 -3.97 -19.43
CA CYS A 105 -25.36 -4.81 -18.34
C CYS A 105 -24.84 -6.25 -18.44
N GLN A 106 -24.80 -6.82 -19.65
CA GLN A 106 -24.21 -8.14 -19.85
C GLN A 106 -22.72 -8.14 -19.47
N TYR A 107 -21.97 -7.11 -19.87
CA TYR A 107 -20.57 -6.96 -19.46
C TYR A 107 -20.43 -6.89 -17.93
N VAL A 108 -21.28 -6.12 -17.24
CA VAL A 108 -21.30 -6.04 -15.77
C VAL A 108 -21.55 -7.42 -15.15
N ARG A 109 -22.51 -8.19 -15.68
CA ARG A 109 -22.80 -9.56 -15.20
C ARG A 109 -21.60 -10.48 -15.36
N ASP A 110 -20.96 -10.45 -16.52
CA ASP A 110 -19.85 -11.33 -16.85
C ASP A 110 -18.59 -11.06 -15.99
N HIS A 111 -18.45 -9.83 -15.47
CA HIS A 111 -17.28 -9.41 -14.67
C HIS A 111 -17.60 -9.17 -13.19
N TRP A 112 -18.82 -9.46 -12.72
CA TRP A 112 -19.24 -9.16 -11.35
C TRP A 112 -18.46 -9.92 -10.27
N SER A 113 -17.91 -11.09 -10.61
CA SER A 113 -17.05 -11.85 -9.70
C SER A 113 -15.57 -11.46 -9.80
N ASP A 114 -15.18 -10.59 -10.74
CA ASP A 114 -13.80 -10.12 -10.87
C ASP A 114 -13.53 -8.97 -9.90
N PRO A 115 -12.66 -9.15 -8.89
CA PRO A 115 -12.36 -8.06 -7.97
C PRO A 115 -11.65 -6.88 -8.65
N HIS A 116 -10.97 -7.06 -9.79
CA HIS A 116 -10.36 -5.94 -10.52
C HIS A 116 -11.42 -4.99 -11.10
N PHE A 117 -12.57 -5.54 -11.50
CA PHE A 117 -13.71 -4.76 -11.95
C PHE A 117 -14.26 -3.87 -10.83
N HIS A 118 -14.34 -4.39 -9.60
CA HIS A 118 -14.84 -3.65 -8.44
C HIS A 118 -13.86 -2.60 -7.90
N VAL A 119 -12.55 -2.89 -7.84
CA VAL A 119 -11.57 -1.90 -7.31
C VAL A 119 -11.40 -0.69 -8.21
N ALA A 120 -11.66 -0.84 -9.52
CA ALA A 120 -11.57 0.24 -10.50
C ALA A 120 -12.75 1.22 -10.37
N ASP A 121 -13.86 0.78 -9.79
CA ASP A 121 -15.03 1.61 -9.57
C ASP A 121 -14.88 2.43 -8.26
N PRO A 122 -15.15 3.74 -8.30
CA PRO A 122 -15.01 4.59 -7.14
C PRO A 122 -15.86 4.16 -5.96
N MET A 123 -16.95 3.40 -6.16
CA MET A 123 -18.03 3.19 -5.18
C MET A 123 -18.40 1.74 -4.91
N SER A 124 -18.06 0.82 -5.79
CA SER A 124 -18.48 -0.58 -5.74
C SER A 124 -18.07 -1.29 -4.45
N ALA A 125 -19.03 -1.85 -3.71
CA ALA A 125 -18.73 -2.69 -2.56
C ALA A 125 -18.63 -4.15 -3.01
N MET A 126 -17.51 -4.82 -2.72
CA MET A 126 -17.34 -6.24 -3.04
C MET A 126 -18.20 -7.14 -2.16
N PHE A 127 -18.52 -6.68 -0.94
CA PHE A 127 -19.31 -7.42 0.04
C PHE A 127 -20.59 -6.63 0.39
N PRO A 128 -21.56 -6.55 -0.54
CA PRO A 128 -22.66 -5.58 -0.53
C PRO A 128 -23.75 -5.85 0.53
N ILE A 129 -23.45 -6.59 1.59
CA ILE A 129 -24.41 -6.90 2.65
C ILE A 129 -24.85 -5.61 3.35
N TYR A 130 -23.91 -4.73 3.70
CA TYR A 130 -24.20 -3.52 4.46
C TYR A 130 -24.52 -2.32 3.57
N GLN A 131 -24.16 -2.35 2.28
CA GLN A 131 -24.74 -1.41 1.31
C GLN A 131 -26.25 -1.66 1.07
N GLY A 132 -26.74 -2.86 1.42
CA GLY A 132 -28.14 -3.27 1.29
C GLY A 132 -28.50 -3.94 -0.04
N ARG A 133 -27.52 -4.41 -0.84
CA ARG A 133 -27.73 -5.07 -2.16
C ARG A 133 -28.75 -4.34 -3.05
N THR A 134 -28.73 -3.02 -3.01
CA THR A 134 -29.76 -2.13 -3.60
C THR A 134 -29.63 -1.88 -5.10
N CYS A 135 -28.59 -2.44 -5.71
CA CYS A 135 -28.36 -2.39 -7.15
C CYS A 135 -27.43 -3.54 -7.54
N MET A 136 -28.01 -4.71 -7.80
CA MET A 136 -27.28 -5.92 -8.18
C MET A 136 -27.58 -6.30 -9.65
N PRO A 137 -26.63 -6.88 -10.40
CA PRO A 137 -26.85 -7.21 -11.81
C PRO A 137 -27.64 -8.51 -12.03
N THR A 138 -27.76 -9.37 -11.00
CA THR A 138 -28.34 -10.73 -11.12
C THR A 138 -29.45 -11.05 -10.10
N ASP A 139 -29.67 -10.19 -9.10
CA ASP A 139 -30.48 -10.55 -7.91
C ASP A 139 -31.71 -9.66 -7.70
N GLU A 140 -32.01 -8.74 -8.63
CA GLU A 140 -33.16 -7.84 -8.49
C GLU A 140 -34.44 -8.59 -8.86
N PRO A 141 -35.43 -8.72 -7.95
CA PRO A 141 -36.77 -9.18 -8.30
C PRO A 141 -37.31 -8.35 -9.48
N ALA A 142 -38.12 -8.97 -10.35
CA ALA A 142 -38.77 -8.24 -11.43
C ALA A 142 -39.51 -6.99 -10.89
N GLY A 143 -39.02 -5.80 -11.24
CA GLY A 143 -39.57 -4.51 -10.78
C GLY A 143 -38.84 -3.82 -9.63
N ALA A 144 -37.81 -4.42 -9.04
CA ALA A 144 -36.95 -3.74 -8.08
C ALA A 144 -36.11 -2.66 -8.79
N LYS A 145 -35.99 -1.48 -8.15
CA LYS A 145 -35.30 -0.32 -8.71
C LYS A 145 -33.89 -0.25 -8.13
N CYS A 146 -32.90 -0.11 -9.00
CA CYS A 146 -31.54 0.18 -8.57
C CYS A 146 -31.53 1.54 -7.86
N THR A 147 -31.09 1.57 -6.60
CA THR A 147 -30.92 2.80 -5.81
C THR A 147 -29.51 2.89 -5.24
N LEU A 148 -29.15 4.04 -4.66
CA LEU A 148 -27.85 4.21 -4.03
C LEU A 148 -27.70 3.41 -2.72
N GLY A 149 -28.78 3.13 -1.99
CA GLY A 149 -28.69 2.46 -0.68
C GLY A 149 -27.57 3.01 0.21
N GLY A 150 -26.64 2.14 0.59
CA GLY A 150 -25.45 2.49 1.39
C GLY A 150 -24.25 3.06 0.62
N TYR A 151 -24.32 3.22 -0.70
CA TYR A 151 -23.25 3.88 -1.46
C TYR A 151 -23.07 5.34 -1.04
N ALA A 152 -21.85 5.87 -1.20
CA ALA A 152 -21.62 7.31 -1.04
C ALA A 152 -22.36 8.07 -2.17
N SER A 153 -22.78 9.30 -1.92
CA SER A 153 -23.43 10.12 -2.94
C SER A 153 -22.44 10.72 -3.93
N TYR A 154 -21.24 11.03 -3.45
CA TYR A 154 -20.14 11.59 -4.23
C TYR A 154 -18.80 11.04 -3.75
N SER A 155 -17.82 11.09 -4.65
CA SER A 155 -16.46 10.61 -4.38
C SER A 155 -15.44 11.61 -4.88
N VAL A 156 -14.37 11.79 -4.12
CA VAL A 156 -13.22 12.59 -4.55
C VAL A 156 -12.15 11.62 -5.03
N ALA A 157 -11.87 11.61 -6.33
CA ALA A 157 -10.79 10.83 -6.92
C ALA A 157 -9.44 11.49 -6.61
N VAL A 158 -8.79 11.03 -5.55
CA VAL A 158 -7.60 11.67 -5.01
C VAL A 158 -6.38 11.36 -5.87
N THR A 159 -5.69 12.41 -6.29
CA THR A 159 -4.39 12.36 -6.98
C THR A 159 -3.34 13.25 -6.29
N LYS A 160 -3.77 14.16 -5.41
CA LYS A 160 -2.92 15.07 -4.64
C LYS A 160 -3.45 15.31 -3.22
N VAL A 161 -2.57 15.70 -2.30
CA VAL A 161 -2.94 15.93 -0.88
C VAL A 161 -3.96 17.04 -0.74
N SER A 162 -3.84 18.11 -1.53
CA SER A 162 -4.80 19.22 -1.50
C SER A 162 -6.25 18.76 -1.69
N GLN A 163 -6.52 17.73 -2.51
CA GLN A 163 -7.88 17.22 -2.70
C GLN A 163 -8.44 16.57 -1.43
N ILE A 164 -7.61 15.89 -0.65
CA ILE A 164 -8.00 15.34 0.66
C ILE A 164 -8.29 16.49 1.62
N GLN A 165 -7.40 17.49 1.69
CA GLN A 165 -7.57 18.65 2.58
C GLN A 165 -8.86 19.41 2.28
N LEU A 166 -9.15 19.60 0.99
CA LEU A 166 -10.38 20.21 0.50
C LEU A 166 -11.62 19.37 0.83
N ALA A 167 -11.57 18.05 0.63
CA ALA A 167 -12.69 17.15 0.92
C ALA A 167 -13.04 17.15 2.42
N LEU A 168 -12.02 17.05 3.29
CA LEU A 168 -12.18 17.14 4.75
C LEU A 168 -12.77 18.48 5.17
N ASN A 169 -12.26 19.56 4.58
CA ASN A 169 -12.76 20.90 4.86
C ASN A 169 -14.21 21.09 4.43
N PHE A 170 -14.54 20.66 3.21
CA PHE A 170 -15.89 20.74 2.67
C PHE A 170 -16.85 19.95 3.55
N ALA A 171 -16.54 18.67 3.81
CA ALA A 171 -17.37 17.81 4.65
C ALA A 171 -17.63 18.42 6.03
N ARG A 172 -16.61 19.00 6.67
CA ARG A 172 -16.77 19.67 7.97
C ARG A 172 -17.67 20.91 7.88
N ASN A 173 -17.42 21.79 6.92
CA ASN A 173 -18.18 23.04 6.79
C ASN A 173 -19.61 22.82 6.29
N THR A 174 -19.88 21.67 5.68
CA THR A 174 -21.22 21.30 5.21
C THR A 174 -21.87 20.20 6.04
N ASN A 175 -21.31 19.84 7.19
CA ASN A 175 -21.80 18.76 8.05
C ASN A 175 -22.13 17.47 7.27
N LEU A 176 -21.33 17.15 6.24
CA LEU A 176 -21.47 15.92 5.47
C LEU A 176 -20.66 14.81 6.12
N ARG A 177 -21.27 13.64 6.24
CA ARG A 177 -20.55 12.45 6.68
C ARG A 177 -19.48 12.10 5.65
N LEU A 178 -18.25 11.90 6.11
CA LEU A 178 -17.14 11.50 5.28
C LEU A 178 -16.90 9.99 5.39
N ALA A 179 -16.56 9.35 4.28
CA ALA A 179 -16.07 7.98 4.23
C ALA A 179 -14.69 7.97 3.57
N VAL A 180 -13.78 7.11 4.02
CA VAL A 180 -12.47 6.93 3.37
C VAL A 180 -12.48 5.58 2.68
N ARG A 181 -12.18 5.59 1.38
CA ARG A 181 -12.24 4.40 0.55
C ARG A 181 -10.93 4.19 -0.18
N ASN A 182 -10.41 2.96 -0.03
CA ASN A 182 -9.31 2.47 -0.84
C ASN A 182 -9.83 1.60 -2.00
N MET A 183 -10.00 0.29 -1.76
CA MET A 183 -10.36 -0.70 -2.79
C MET A 183 -11.81 -1.22 -2.71
N GLY A 184 -12.55 -0.95 -1.63
CA GLY A 184 -13.89 -1.53 -1.44
C GLY A 184 -13.92 -2.98 -0.95
N HIS A 185 -12.81 -3.48 -0.41
CA HIS A 185 -12.62 -4.84 0.14
C HIS A 185 -13.18 -5.05 1.55
N ASP A 186 -13.73 -4.01 2.19
CA ASP A 186 -14.09 -4.10 3.61
C ASP A 186 -15.36 -4.95 3.80
N PHE A 187 -15.23 -6.10 4.46
CA PHE A 187 -16.36 -7.00 4.73
C PHE A 187 -17.48 -6.38 5.58
N GLY A 188 -17.16 -5.35 6.36
CA GLY A 188 -18.12 -4.59 7.18
C GLY A 188 -18.56 -3.26 6.55
N ASP A 189 -18.21 -3.02 5.28
CA ASP A 189 -18.50 -1.78 4.54
C ASP A 189 -18.11 -0.47 5.25
N LYS A 190 -17.08 -0.48 6.10
CA LYS A 190 -16.55 0.73 6.76
C LYS A 190 -16.03 1.78 5.76
N SER A 191 -15.85 1.40 4.49
CA SER A 191 -15.36 2.27 3.41
C SER A 191 -16.46 2.94 2.58
N ILE A 192 -17.73 2.72 2.94
CA ILE A 192 -18.89 3.36 2.30
C ILE A 192 -19.88 3.87 3.37
N GLY A 193 -20.95 4.52 2.92
CA GLY A 193 -22.05 4.95 3.78
C GLY A 193 -23.06 5.80 3.03
N ALA A 194 -24.34 5.61 3.32
CA ALA A 194 -25.42 6.36 2.70
C ALA A 194 -25.22 7.88 2.88
N GLY A 195 -25.36 8.64 1.81
CA GLY A 195 -25.28 10.10 1.84
C GLY A 195 -23.88 10.67 2.05
N THR A 196 -22.84 9.83 2.05
CA THR A 196 -21.48 10.28 2.36
C THR A 196 -20.78 10.97 1.18
N LEU A 197 -19.79 11.80 1.52
CA LEU A 197 -18.70 12.17 0.63
C LEU A 197 -17.54 11.20 0.84
N SER A 198 -17.21 10.42 -0.17
CA SER A 198 -16.09 9.48 -0.10
C SER A 198 -14.78 10.14 -0.54
N VAL A 199 -13.70 9.88 0.18
CA VAL A 199 -12.33 10.18 -0.22
C VAL A 199 -11.74 8.89 -0.80
N TRP A 200 -11.61 8.84 -2.13
CA TRP A 200 -11.17 7.64 -2.85
C TRP A 200 -9.68 7.70 -3.14
N THR A 201 -8.89 6.92 -2.38
CA THR A 201 -7.41 6.94 -2.43
C THR A 201 -6.83 5.97 -3.46
N HIS A 202 -7.66 5.23 -4.19
CA HIS A 202 -7.22 4.20 -5.14
C HIS A 202 -6.18 4.71 -6.15
N ASN A 203 -6.32 5.94 -6.66
CA ASN A 203 -5.43 6.44 -7.72
C ASN A 203 -3.99 6.74 -7.25
N LEU A 204 -3.70 6.60 -5.96
CA LEU A 204 -2.37 6.78 -5.39
C LEU A 204 -1.57 5.48 -5.55
N LYS A 205 -0.92 5.27 -6.71
CA LYS A 205 -0.35 3.96 -7.13
C LYS A 205 1.17 3.79 -7.03
N ASP A 206 1.94 4.86 -6.78
CA ASP A 206 3.40 4.76 -6.88
C ASP A 206 4.02 3.92 -5.74
N ILE A 207 5.13 3.26 -6.10
CA ILE A 207 5.94 2.41 -5.24
C ILE A 207 7.38 2.88 -5.37
N GLN A 208 8.06 3.08 -4.24
CA GLN A 208 9.49 3.40 -4.19
C GLN A 208 10.21 2.34 -3.36
N PHE A 209 11.21 1.70 -3.95
CA PHE A 209 12.13 0.82 -3.24
C PHE A 209 13.21 1.65 -2.54
N LEU A 210 13.52 1.28 -1.29
CA LEU A 210 14.50 1.94 -0.44
C LEU A 210 15.49 0.85 0.04
N PRO A 211 16.62 0.64 -0.67
CA PRO A 211 17.52 -0.48 -0.36
C PRO A 211 18.20 -0.38 1.01
N ASP A 212 18.53 0.84 1.43
CA ASP A 212 19.28 1.12 2.66
C ASP A 212 18.48 2.04 3.60
N TYR A 213 17.28 1.60 4.00
CA TYR A 213 16.45 2.37 4.92
C TYR A 213 17.01 2.29 6.34
N ASN A 214 17.02 3.43 7.03
CA ASN A 214 17.53 3.54 8.38
C ASN A 214 16.58 4.39 9.22
N SER A 215 15.92 3.76 10.17
CA SER A 215 15.10 4.40 11.20
C SER A 215 15.33 3.73 12.54
N LYS A 216 14.74 4.30 13.58
CA LYS A 216 14.58 3.59 14.85
C LYS A 216 13.83 2.27 14.60
N GLY A 217 14.36 1.17 15.14
CA GLY A 217 13.78 -0.16 15.01
C GLY A 217 13.93 -0.85 13.63
N HIS A 218 14.57 -0.24 12.63
CA HIS A 218 14.83 -0.89 11.33
C HIS A 218 16.07 -0.36 10.61
N ARG A 219 16.92 -1.29 10.18
CA ARG A 219 18.01 -1.03 9.24
C ARG A 219 17.97 -2.12 8.18
N GLY A 220 17.78 -1.74 6.92
CA GLY A 220 17.63 -2.70 5.83
C GLY A 220 16.71 -2.20 4.73
N PRO A 221 16.31 -3.05 3.78
CA PRO A 221 15.45 -2.65 2.69
C PRO A 221 14.03 -2.35 3.16
N ALA A 222 13.37 -1.45 2.44
CA ALA A 222 12.00 -1.03 2.70
C ALA A 222 11.30 -0.63 1.39
N PHE A 223 9.97 -0.51 1.44
CA PHE A 223 9.19 0.12 0.38
C PHE A 223 8.36 1.26 0.93
N LYS A 224 8.40 2.41 0.24
CA LYS A 224 7.38 3.45 0.40
C LYS A 224 6.28 3.22 -0.63
N LEU A 225 5.07 3.00 -0.12
CA LEU A 225 3.88 2.64 -0.88
C LEU A 225 2.85 3.73 -0.74
N ARG A 226 2.30 4.20 -1.86
CA ARG A 226 1.10 5.03 -1.81
C ARG A 226 -0.12 4.22 -1.37
N SER A 227 -1.11 4.88 -0.77
CA SER A 227 -2.24 4.19 -0.15
C SER A 227 -3.11 3.38 -1.12
N GLY A 228 -3.10 3.72 -2.41
CA GLY A 228 -3.78 2.99 -3.47
C GLY A 228 -2.99 1.81 -4.05
N VAL A 229 -1.81 1.46 -3.53
CA VAL A 229 -1.07 0.26 -3.95
C VAL A 229 -1.82 -0.99 -3.48
N VAL A 230 -1.97 -1.97 -4.38
CA VAL A 230 -2.52 -3.29 -4.07
C VAL A 230 -1.41 -4.32 -3.86
N THR A 231 -1.74 -5.42 -3.18
CA THR A 231 -0.84 -6.54 -2.88
C THR A 231 -0.06 -7.02 -4.11
N GLU A 232 -0.73 -7.28 -5.23
CA GLU A 232 -0.05 -7.81 -6.42
C GLU A 232 1.05 -6.87 -6.98
N LYS A 233 0.86 -5.55 -6.84
CA LYS A 233 1.80 -4.55 -7.37
C LYS A 233 3.04 -4.46 -6.51
N VAL A 234 2.88 -4.56 -5.18
CA VAL A 234 4.04 -4.57 -4.28
C VAL A 234 4.80 -5.89 -4.37
N TYR A 235 4.14 -7.03 -4.55
CA TYR A 235 4.84 -8.30 -4.80
C TYR A 235 5.65 -8.29 -6.10
N ALA A 236 5.08 -7.77 -7.19
CA ALA A 236 5.83 -7.60 -8.44
C ALA A 236 7.01 -6.62 -8.30
N ALA A 237 6.90 -5.60 -7.43
CA ALA A 237 8.01 -4.69 -7.13
C ALA A 237 9.09 -5.37 -6.26
N ALA A 238 8.68 -6.18 -5.28
CA ALA A 238 9.56 -6.93 -4.39
C ALA A 238 10.39 -7.97 -5.18
N GLU A 239 9.74 -8.71 -6.08
CA GLU A 239 10.39 -9.66 -7.00
C GLU A 239 11.51 -9.00 -7.82
N ARG A 240 11.23 -7.84 -8.44
CA ARG A 240 12.24 -7.10 -9.23
C ARG A 240 13.45 -6.64 -8.43
N ASN A 241 13.30 -6.50 -7.11
CA ASN A 241 14.36 -6.06 -6.21
C ASN A 241 14.92 -7.20 -5.36
N ASN A 242 14.55 -8.46 -5.67
CA ASN A 242 14.99 -9.66 -4.95
C ASN A 242 14.80 -9.58 -3.42
N VAL A 243 13.67 -9.02 -3.00
CA VAL A 243 13.27 -8.92 -1.59
C VAL A 243 11.85 -9.47 -1.44
N THR A 244 11.46 -9.75 -0.21
CA THR A 244 10.10 -10.13 0.15
C THR A 244 9.47 -9.04 1.01
N VAL A 245 8.20 -8.75 0.77
CA VAL A 245 7.39 -7.86 1.59
C VAL A 245 6.22 -8.65 2.16
N ILE A 246 5.72 -8.27 3.32
CA ILE A 246 4.47 -8.82 3.81
C ILE A 246 3.30 -8.33 2.95
N GLY A 247 2.30 -9.17 2.76
CA GLY A 247 1.03 -8.78 2.15
C GLY A 247 -0.03 -9.85 2.35
N GLY A 248 -1.27 -9.51 1.99
CA GLY A 248 -2.37 -10.46 2.01
C GLY A 248 -2.27 -11.52 0.90
N GLU A 249 -3.21 -12.47 0.90
CA GLU A 249 -3.34 -13.46 -0.17
C GLU A 249 -4.11 -12.89 -1.39
N CYS A 250 -5.12 -12.05 -1.12
CA CYS A 250 -5.97 -11.46 -2.14
C CYS A 250 -5.21 -10.36 -2.92
N ARG A 251 -5.05 -10.58 -4.23
CA ARG A 251 -4.26 -9.74 -5.14
C ARG A 251 -4.64 -8.25 -5.11
N THR A 252 -5.94 -7.97 -5.05
CA THR A 252 -6.49 -6.61 -5.17
C THR A 252 -6.68 -5.88 -3.84
N VAL A 253 -6.29 -6.49 -2.70
CA VAL A 253 -6.35 -5.83 -1.40
C VAL A 253 -5.39 -4.64 -1.40
N GLY A 254 -5.87 -3.49 -0.93
CA GLY A 254 -5.04 -2.29 -0.75
C GLY A 254 -4.14 -2.44 0.46
N ILE A 255 -2.87 -2.79 0.23
CA ILE A 255 -1.90 -3.08 1.30
C ILE A 255 -1.79 -1.89 2.26
N ALA A 256 -1.63 -0.68 1.72
CA ALA A 256 -1.41 0.56 2.46
C ALA A 256 -2.72 1.23 2.97
N GLY A 257 -3.80 0.46 3.11
CA GLY A 257 -5.08 0.92 3.63
C GLY A 257 -5.53 0.12 4.86
N GLY A 258 -6.80 -0.30 4.84
CA GLY A 258 -7.41 -1.03 5.96
C GLY A 258 -6.72 -2.34 6.33
N TYR A 259 -5.96 -2.96 5.41
CA TYR A 259 -5.21 -4.19 5.66
C TYR A 259 -4.14 -4.00 6.75
N ILE A 260 -3.14 -3.14 6.52
CA ILE A 260 -2.12 -2.88 7.55
C ILE A 260 -2.69 -2.15 8.77
N ALA A 261 -3.67 -1.26 8.57
CA ALA A 261 -4.24 -0.48 9.66
C ALA A 261 -5.06 -1.36 10.62
N GLY A 262 -5.60 -2.49 10.16
CA GLY A 262 -6.35 -3.45 10.97
C GLY A 262 -5.53 -4.67 11.44
N GLY A 263 -4.22 -4.71 11.20
CA GLY A 263 -3.36 -5.85 11.54
C GLY A 263 -2.73 -6.48 10.31
N GLY A 264 -3.51 -7.19 9.48
CA GLY A 264 -3.07 -7.76 8.21
C GLY A 264 -2.28 -9.06 8.36
N HIS A 265 -2.95 -10.19 8.16
CA HIS A 265 -2.29 -11.51 8.19
C HIS A 265 -1.56 -11.82 6.88
N SER A 266 -0.58 -12.72 6.93
CA SER A 266 0.20 -13.17 5.77
C SER A 266 0.73 -14.58 5.99
N PRO A 267 0.96 -15.40 4.93
CA PRO A 267 1.60 -16.71 5.08
C PRO A 267 2.98 -16.65 5.75
N ILE A 268 3.70 -15.54 5.63
CA ILE A 268 5.01 -15.34 6.27
C ILE A 268 4.94 -14.60 7.60
N ALA A 269 3.74 -14.27 8.10
CA ALA A 269 3.57 -13.57 9.37
C ALA A 269 4.20 -14.28 10.58
N PRO A 270 4.20 -15.64 10.67
CA PRO A 270 4.92 -16.32 11.74
C PRO A 270 6.43 -16.07 11.78
N LEU A 271 7.03 -15.63 10.66
CA LEU A 271 8.46 -15.36 10.55
C LEU A 271 8.81 -13.90 10.85
N VAL A 272 7.94 -12.96 10.43
CA VAL A 272 8.27 -11.53 10.42
C VAL A 272 7.22 -10.60 11.07
N GLY A 273 6.16 -11.16 11.66
CA GLY A 273 5.06 -10.40 12.28
C GLY A 273 3.90 -10.10 11.32
N MET A 274 2.87 -9.39 11.79
CA MET A 274 1.70 -9.00 10.97
C MET A 274 1.99 -7.76 10.10
N GLY A 275 1.07 -7.39 9.21
CA GLY A 275 1.12 -6.20 8.36
C GLY A 275 1.38 -4.91 9.15
N ALA A 276 0.70 -4.74 10.28
CA ALA A 276 0.88 -3.63 11.21
C ALA A 276 2.29 -3.56 11.81
N ASP A 277 2.95 -4.71 11.99
CA ASP A 277 4.31 -4.79 12.54
C ASP A 277 5.37 -4.30 11.55
N GLN A 278 5.01 -4.21 10.26
CA GLN A 278 5.90 -3.82 9.18
C GLN A 278 5.97 -2.32 8.97
N ILE A 279 5.03 -1.55 9.53
CA ILE A 279 4.99 -0.11 9.31
C ILE A 279 6.21 0.54 9.97
N LEU A 280 6.90 1.38 9.21
CA LEU A 280 8.05 2.19 9.64
C LEU A 280 7.68 3.67 9.76
N SER A 281 6.85 4.17 8.84
CA SER A 281 6.30 5.53 8.89
C SER A 281 5.05 5.64 8.02
N LEU A 282 4.20 6.62 8.29
CA LEU A 282 3.03 6.95 7.48
C LEU A 282 2.97 8.44 7.18
N GLU A 283 2.45 8.79 6.00
CA GLU A 283 2.02 10.16 5.69
C GLU A 283 0.49 10.23 5.83
N VAL A 284 -0.01 11.05 6.75
CA VAL A 284 -1.43 11.05 7.16
C VAL A 284 -1.99 12.45 7.14
N VAL A 285 -3.12 12.65 6.46
CA VAL A 285 -3.91 13.87 6.55
C VAL A 285 -4.91 13.74 7.70
N LEU A 286 -4.75 14.56 8.73
CA LEU A 286 -5.62 14.56 9.90
C LEU A 286 -6.86 15.46 9.69
N PRO A 287 -7.89 15.38 10.56
CA PRO A 287 -9.08 16.23 10.47
C PRO A 287 -8.81 17.74 10.51
N ASN A 288 -7.67 18.17 11.07
CA ASN A 288 -7.20 19.56 11.00
C ASN A 288 -6.68 19.97 9.60
N ARG A 289 -6.70 19.04 8.64
CA ARG A 289 -6.30 19.15 7.22
C ARG A 289 -4.80 19.28 7.00
N ARG A 290 -3.97 18.99 8.00
CA ARG A 290 -2.51 19.03 7.83
C ARG A 290 -1.99 17.63 7.53
N LEU A 291 -0.97 17.56 6.69
CA LEU A 291 -0.25 16.32 6.39
C LEU A 291 0.89 16.14 7.39
N PHE A 292 0.83 15.06 8.14
CA PHE A 292 1.85 14.68 9.11
C PHE A 292 2.61 13.46 8.65
N THR A 293 3.92 13.48 8.86
CA THR A 293 4.74 12.27 8.89
C THR A 293 4.65 11.70 10.30
N VAL A 294 4.24 10.43 10.39
CA VAL A 294 3.96 9.72 11.64
C VAL A 294 4.86 8.51 11.73
N ASP A 295 5.66 8.42 12.78
CA ASP A 295 6.60 7.34 13.05
C ASP A 295 6.81 7.15 14.56
N GLU A 296 7.82 6.37 14.95
CA GLU A 296 8.10 6.08 16.37
C GLU A 296 8.56 7.32 17.17
N ASP A 297 9.15 8.33 16.53
CA ASP A 297 9.64 9.53 17.21
C ASP A 297 8.72 10.74 16.96
N SER A 298 7.90 10.71 15.91
CA SER A 298 6.97 11.76 15.49
C SER A 298 5.53 11.27 15.59
N TYR A 299 4.79 11.77 16.59
CA TYR A 299 3.41 11.36 16.91
C TYR A 299 3.29 9.86 17.27
N PRO A 300 4.03 9.38 18.30
CA PRO A 300 4.13 7.96 18.63
C PRO A 300 2.79 7.32 19.05
N ASP A 301 1.88 8.11 19.61
CA ASP A 301 0.51 7.70 19.97
C ASP A 301 -0.34 7.42 18.72
N LEU A 302 -0.29 8.30 17.73
CA LEU A 302 -0.95 8.12 16.44
C LEU A 302 -0.30 7.00 15.63
N TYR A 303 1.03 6.88 15.68
CA TYR A 303 1.77 5.78 15.07
C TYR A 303 1.33 4.43 15.63
N TRP A 304 1.23 4.31 16.96
CA TRP A 304 0.69 3.11 17.62
C TRP A 304 -0.74 2.83 17.18
N ALA A 305 -1.61 3.84 17.18
CA ALA A 305 -3.02 3.70 16.82
C ALA A 305 -3.23 3.24 15.36
N LEU A 306 -2.41 3.72 14.42
CA LEU A 306 -2.46 3.33 13.00
C LEU A 306 -1.90 1.94 12.72
N ARG A 307 -1.24 1.30 13.71
CA ARG A 307 -0.67 -0.06 13.62
C ARG A 307 -1.60 -1.11 14.25
N GLY A 308 -2.84 -1.17 13.77
CA GLY A 308 -3.82 -2.18 14.19
C GLY A 308 -5.15 -1.62 14.71
N GLY A 309 -5.23 -0.31 14.99
CA GLY A 309 -6.45 0.34 15.49
C GLY A 309 -7.51 0.66 14.42
N GLY A 310 -7.24 0.35 13.15
CA GLY A 310 -8.15 0.55 12.03
C GLY A 310 -8.09 1.94 11.37
N GLY A 311 -9.06 2.24 10.50
CA GLY A 311 -9.03 3.38 9.58
C GLY A 311 -9.66 4.69 10.07
N THR A 312 -9.72 4.94 11.39
CA THR A 312 -10.51 6.06 11.95
C THR A 312 -9.71 7.37 12.16
N TYR A 313 -8.39 7.28 12.28
CA TYR A 313 -7.58 8.39 12.80
C TYR A 313 -7.23 9.48 11.77
N GLY A 314 -7.28 9.15 10.47
CA GLY A 314 -6.96 10.08 9.39
C GLY A 314 -6.91 9.40 8.03
N VAL A 315 -6.62 10.19 6.98
CA VAL A 315 -6.49 9.68 5.62
C VAL A 315 -5.01 9.39 5.33
N VAL A 316 -4.66 8.11 5.29
CA VAL A 316 -3.30 7.67 4.92
C VAL A 316 -3.07 7.89 3.43
N THR A 317 -1.95 8.55 3.11
CA THR A 317 -1.52 8.91 1.76
C THR A 317 -0.39 8.02 1.26
N SER A 318 0.55 7.71 2.14
CA SER A 318 1.57 6.70 1.91
C SER A 318 1.99 6.04 3.22
N VAL A 319 2.64 4.89 3.10
CA VAL A 319 3.24 4.12 4.19
C VAL A 319 4.61 3.63 3.76
N THR A 320 5.57 3.65 4.67
CA THR A 320 6.84 2.95 4.52
C THR A 320 6.77 1.64 5.27
N VAL A 321 7.07 0.53 4.61
CA VAL A 321 7.05 -0.82 5.19
C VAL A 321 8.39 -1.53 5.03
N LYS A 322 8.72 -2.42 5.96
CA LYS A 322 9.89 -3.29 5.92
C LYS A 322 9.87 -4.20 4.68
N ALA A 323 11.04 -4.52 4.17
CA ALA A 323 11.28 -5.61 3.23
C ALA A 323 12.38 -6.52 3.78
N TYR A 324 12.40 -7.76 3.30
CA TYR A 324 13.18 -8.84 3.88
C TYR A 324 14.00 -9.57 2.84
N LEU A 325 15.21 -9.95 3.23
CA LEU A 325 16.03 -10.90 2.49
C LEU A 325 15.91 -12.27 3.15
N PHE A 326 15.32 -13.21 2.44
CA PHE A 326 15.29 -14.61 2.87
C PHE A 326 16.47 -15.33 2.23
N GLN A 327 17.47 -15.64 3.06
CA GLN A 327 18.63 -16.40 2.64
C GLN A 327 18.39 -17.90 2.92
N PHE A 328 18.59 -18.71 1.89
CA PHE A 328 18.66 -20.15 2.08
C PHE A 328 20.09 -20.48 2.53
N MET A 329 20.20 -21.11 3.70
CA MET A 329 21.48 -21.59 4.18
C MET A 329 21.96 -22.76 3.30
N PRO A 330 23.27 -22.90 3.05
CA PRO A 330 23.79 -24.01 2.26
C PRO A 330 23.37 -25.36 2.87
N MET A 331 22.96 -26.31 2.02
CA MET A 331 22.74 -27.71 2.40
C MET A 331 24.07 -28.45 2.38
N TRP A 332 24.35 -29.26 3.40
CA TRP A 332 25.64 -29.93 3.57
C TRP A 332 25.47 -31.45 3.41
N GLY A 333 26.22 -32.04 2.48
CA GLY A 333 26.44 -33.48 2.38
C GLY A 333 27.73 -33.87 3.13
N GLY A 334 27.62 -34.10 4.44
CA GLY A 334 28.78 -34.50 5.24
C GLY A 334 29.42 -35.80 4.73
N ASN A 335 30.73 -35.80 4.55
CA ASN A 335 31.50 -36.96 4.06
C ASN A 335 31.04 -37.50 2.69
N MET A 336 30.59 -36.62 1.81
CA MET A 336 30.20 -36.95 0.44
C MET A 336 31.05 -36.17 -0.56
N THR A 337 31.47 -36.85 -1.63
CA THR A 337 31.91 -36.20 -2.87
C THR A 337 30.73 -35.54 -3.58
N LYS A 338 30.98 -34.59 -4.48
CA LYS A 338 29.92 -33.93 -5.25
C LYS A 338 28.95 -34.92 -5.93
N PRO A 339 29.41 -36.00 -6.61
CA PRO A 339 28.52 -37.02 -7.18
C PRO A 339 27.65 -37.74 -6.14
N GLN A 340 28.21 -38.06 -4.97
CA GLN A 340 27.50 -38.75 -3.88
C GLN A 340 26.39 -37.89 -3.26
N PHE A 341 26.56 -36.57 -3.27
CA PHE A 341 25.51 -35.63 -2.85
C PHE A 341 24.49 -35.36 -3.97
N THR A 342 24.95 -35.11 -5.21
CA THR A 342 24.06 -34.75 -6.32
C THR A 342 23.12 -35.87 -6.70
N THR A 343 23.56 -37.13 -6.62
CA THR A 343 22.75 -38.29 -7.03
C THR A 343 21.44 -38.38 -6.23
N PRO A 344 21.44 -38.44 -4.88
CA PRO A 344 20.20 -38.44 -4.11
C PRO A 344 19.46 -37.10 -4.15
N ALA A 345 20.17 -35.98 -4.34
CA ALA A 345 19.55 -34.66 -4.43
C ALA A 345 18.94 -34.37 -5.82
N THR A 346 19.16 -35.22 -6.83
CA THR A 346 18.76 -34.95 -8.22
C THR A 346 17.28 -34.59 -8.37
N PRO A 347 16.32 -35.31 -7.74
CA PRO A 347 14.91 -34.94 -7.83
C PRO A 347 14.64 -33.54 -7.28
N PHE A 348 15.18 -33.23 -6.10
CA PHE A 348 15.04 -31.93 -5.46
C PHE A 348 15.68 -30.80 -6.29
N LEU A 349 16.87 -31.01 -6.84
CA LEU A 349 17.55 -30.04 -7.70
C LEU A 349 16.79 -29.83 -9.03
N ALA A 350 16.18 -30.88 -9.58
CA ALA A 350 15.31 -30.76 -10.75
C ALA A 350 14.07 -29.91 -10.43
N ASP A 351 13.44 -30.12 -9.27
CA ASP A 351 12.30 -29.32 -8.81
C ASP A 351 12.67 -27.85 -8.64
N LEU A 352 13.82 -27.55 -8.02
CA LEU A 352 14.31 -26.17 -7.88
C LEU A 352 14.55 -25.52 -9.24
N THR A 353 15.14 -26.25 -10.18
CA THR A 353 15.39 -25.77 -11.54
C THR A 353 14.07 -25.49 -12.28
N ALA A 354 13.09 -26.39 -12.14
CA ALA A 354 11.75 -26.24 -12.73
C ALA A 354 10.99 -25.04 -12.14
N LEU A 355 11.25 -24.70 -10.88
CA LEU A 355 10.73 -23.50 -10.21
C LEU A 355 11.50 -22.21 -10.55
N GLY A 356 12.50 -22.28 -11.44
CA GLY A 356 13.32 -21.13 -11.82
C GLY A 356 14.26 -20.64 -10.71
N ILE A 357 14.51 -21.46 -9.69
CA ILE A 357 15.40 -21.12 -8.59
C ILE A 357 16.84 -21.40 -9.02
N PRO A 358 17.70 -20.38 -9.15
CA PRO A 358 19.06 -20.60 -9.59
C PRO A 358 19.82 -21.42 -8.56
N ILE A 359 20.34 -22.57 -8.98
CA ILE A 359 21.20 -23.41 -8.15
C ILE A 359 22.61 -22.84 -8.28
N THR A 360 23.06 -22.12 -7.26
CA THR A 360 24.48 -21.79 -7.11
C THR A 360 25.30 -23.09 -7.08
N PRO A 361 26.50 -23.11 -7.67
CA PRO A 361 27.21 -24.35 -7.93
C PRO A 361 27.41 -25.17 -6.66
N ILE A 362 27.22 -26.49 -6.76
CA ILE A 362 27.59 -27.42 -5.71
C ILE A 362 29.12 -27.46 -5.64
N ILE A 363 29.68 -26.94 -4.54
CA ILE A 363 31.11 -26.84 -4.27
C ILE A 363 31.51 -28.00 -3.38
N GLU A 364 32.57 -28.72 -3.77
CA GLU A 364 33.20 -29.75 -2.96
C GLU A 364 34.40 -29.15 -2.24
N TYR A 365 34.52 -29.41 -0.94
CA TYR A 365 35.63 -28.94 -0.11
C TYR A 365 36.42 -30.14 0.39
N SER A 366 37.74 -29.98 0.53
CA SER A 366 38.62 -31.05 1.01
C SER A 366 38.48 -31.33 2.51
N SER A 367 37.78 -30.49 3.26
CA SER A 367 37.49 -30.70 4.68
C SER A 367 36.24 -29.95 5.14
N LEU A 368 35.67 -30.40 6.26
CA LEU A 368 34.55 -29.74 6.93
C LEU A 368 34.89 -28.29 7.31
N TYR A 369 36.12 -28.03 7.77
CA TYR A 369 36.56 -26.70 8.16
C TYR A 369 36.64 -25.75 6.95
N GLN A 370 37.13 -26.22 5.81
CA GLN A 370 37.12 -25.41 4.59
C GLN A 370 35.70 -25.20 4.06
N ALA A 371 34.83 -26.21 4.15
CA ALA A 371 33.42 -26.07 3.80
C ALA A 371 32.72 -25.01 4.67
N PHE A 372 32.99 -25.03 5.98
CA PHE A 372 32.52 -24.02 6.93
C PHE A 372 33.00 -22.63 6.56
N ASN A 373 34.31 -22.45 6.42
CA ASN A 373 34.89 -21.13 6.16
C ASN A 373 34.56 -20.57 4.76
N GLY A 374 34.33 -21.43 3.77
CA GLY A 374 34.05 -21.02 2.38
C GLY A 374 32.57 -20.87 2.04
N SER A 375 31.66 -21.53 2.78
CA SER A 375 30.24 -21.58 2.46
C SER A 375 29.34 -20.98 3.53
N PHE A 376 29.77 -20.97 4.79
CA PHE A 376 29.02 -20.30 5.83
C PHE A 376 29.30 -18.80 5.67
N PRO A 377 28.29 -17.97 5.33
CA PRO A 377 28.50 -16.53 5.36
C PRO A 377 28.99 -16.14 6.77
N PRO A 378 29.80 -15.07 6.91
CA PRO A 378 30.08 -14.51 8.22
C PRO A 378 28.77 -14.41 8.99
N GLU A 379 28.76 -14.91 10.23
CA GLU A 379 27.55 -14.96 11.04
C GLU A 379 26.87 -13.59 10.99
N VAL A 380 25.60 -13.59 10.56
CA VAL A 380 24.82 -12.36 10.45
C VAL A 380 24.41 -11.96 11.87
N VAL A 381 25.36 -11.42 12.62
CA VAL A 381 25.16 -10.98 14.01
C VAL A 381 24.53 -9.60 13.97
N GLY A 382 23.27 -9.51 14.42
CA GLY A 382 22.58 -8.24 14.63
C GLY A 382 21.84 -7.64 13.42
N ALA A 383 21.71 -8.35 12.29
CA ALA A 383 20.80 -7.91 11.23
C ALA A 383 19.35 -8.28 11.56
N ALA A 384 18.45 -7.31 11.52
CA ALA A 384 17.04 -7.49 11.89
C ALA A 384 16.14 -7.85 10.69
N ASP A 385 16.68 -7.82 9.47
CA ASP A 385 15.99 -7.92 8.19
C ASP A 385 16.37 -9.19 7.39
N SER A 386 17.35 -9.94 7.89
CA SER A 386 17.79 -11.21 7.34
C SER A 386 17.24 -12.36 8.18
N HIS A 387 16.41 -13.20 7.57
CA HIS A 387 15.82 -14.37 8.24
C HIS A 387 16.33 -15.65 7.59
N ALA A 388 16.93 -16.53 8.40
CA ALA A 388 17.24 -17.89 7.98
C ALA A 388 15.93 -18.67 7.86
N THR A 389 15.63 -19.16 6.67
CA THR A 389 14.44 -20.00 6.45
C THR A 389 14.83 -21.31 5.80
N SER A 390 14.38 -22.41 6.39
CA SER A 390 14.19 -23.68 5.70
C SER A 390 12.81 -23.62 5.03
N ARG A 391 12.76 -23.67 3.68
CA ARG A 391 11.49 -23.68 2.96
C ARG A 391 10.69 -24.94 3.32
N LEU A 392 9.63 -24.77 4.11
CA LEU A 392 8.50 -25.69 4.20
C LEU A 392 7.22 -24.95 3.78
N PHE A 393 7.21 -24.44 2.55
CA PHE A 393 5.97 -24.06 1.88
C PHE A 393 5.90 -24.86 0.59
N LEU A 394 5.57 -26.14 0.73
CA LEU A 394 5.12 -26.95 -0.40
C LEU A 394 3.77 -26.39 -0.85
N ARG A 395 3.65 -26.14 -2.16
CA ARG A 395 2.41 -25.64 -2.80
C ARG A 395 1.18 -26.51 -2.49
N GLU A 396 1.42 -27.78 -2.20
CA GLU A 396 0.46 -28.82 -1.82
C GLU A 396 -0.08 -28.71 -0.38
N ASN A 397 0.54 -27.92 0.51
CA ASN A 397 0.02 -27.63 1.86
C ASN A 397 -0.92 -26.41 1.93
N LEU A 398 -1.12 -25.72 0.81
CA LEU A 398 -2.14 -24.68 0.67
C LEU A 398 -3.33 -25.33 -0.05
N PRO A 399 -4.41 -25.74 0.67
CA PRO A 399 -5.59 -26.25 0.00
C PRO A 399 -6.20 -25.11 -0.82
N CYS A 400 -5.89 -25.07 -2.11
CA CYS A 400 -6.71 -24.38 -3.08
C CYS A 400 -8.00 -25.19 -3.16
N GLY A 401 -9.01 -24.71 -2.44
CA GLY A 401 -10.38 -25.15 -2.64
C GLY A 401 -10.74 -25.01 -4.11
N THR A 402 -11.20 -26.10 -4.68
CA THR A 402 -12.13 -26.09 -5.80
C THR A 402 -13.35 -25.27 -5.40
N GLN A 403 -13.49 -24.07 -5.96
CA GLN A 403 -14.73 -23.53 -6.54
C GLN A 403 -14.43 -22.21 -7.26
#